data_AF-F4BW59-F1
#
_entry.id   AF-F4BW59-F1
#
_cell.length_a   1.000
_cell.length_b   1.000
_cell.length_c   1.000
_cell.angle_alpha   90.00
_cell.angle_beta   90.00
_cell.angle_gamma   90.00
#
_symmetry.space_group_name_H-M   'P 1'
#
loop_
_entity.id
_entity.type
_entity.pdbx_description
1 polymer ?
#
loop_
_entity_poly.entity_id
_entity_poly.type
_entity_poly.pdbx_seq_one_letter_code
_entity_poly.pdbx_strand_id
1 'polypeptide(L)'
;MILIAFTGNSLAATDNDINEGYKYTNAILQKNTTFDFEQSVQGNGYFMTYIYAKAGNTAVKNYAHGSGSLNSESLLTLQDMDRLTHDANADYNDYYQNCIEFKEDVSMVYAPMRIAVGTGYYAANPLDYSSLLKEKTWVKNYRAGTSMHHEVEYAHALDKELNIVVKEVFNKTYDPEIFGIGYTQMTINEDMTDGKAHIGVLQAADNYASLDDGDFTAENLAIRKTAWRNPAIEIDEDYWGTYHIEKNMTLETPYRLVQKNEDWLPCCFGGFDSMTSAEKKYIKSATGIFDCTCFKAPTQAQFQRTY
;
A
#
# COMPACT_ATOMS: atom_id res chain seq x y z
N MET A 1 18.65 22.97 19.86
CA MET A 1 19.63 22.69 18.78
C MET A 1 18.89 21.88 17.73
N ILE A 2 18.84 22.36 16.48
CA ILE A 2 18.11 21.71 15.38
C ILE A 2 19.00 20.61 14.82
N LEU A 3 18.50 19.38 14.78
CA LEU A 3 19.15 18.28 14.09
C LEU A 3 19.16 18.62 12.59
N ILE A 4 20.35 18.88 12.01
CA ILE A 4 20.48 19.17 10.59
C ILE A 4 20.48 17.82 9.86
N ALA A 5 19.32 17.43 9.32
CA ALA A 5 19.27 16.37 8.34
C ALA A 5 19.95 16.86 7.06
N PHE A 6 21.06 16.24 6.67
CA PHE A 6 21.64 16.46 5.34
C PHE A 6 20.86 15.65 4.31
N THR A 7 19.73 16.17 3.85
CA THR A 7 18.98 15.54 2.76
C THR A 7 19.55 15.99 1.42
N GLY A 8 20.19 15.08 0.70
CA GLY A 8 20.53 15.31 -0.70
C GLY A 8 19.25 15.35 -1.54
N ASN A 9 19.08 16.37 -2.38
CA ASN A 9 18.01 16.38 -3.38
C ASN A 9 18.51 15.63 -4.61
N SER A 10 17.98 14.43 -4.86
CA SER A 10 18.08 13.75 -6.15
C SER A 10 16.73 13.85 -6.85
N LEU A 11 16.74 14.35 -8.09
CA LEU A 11 15.57 14.35 -8.96
C LEU A 11 15.65 13.10 -9.85
N ALA A 12 14.65 12.24 -9.79
CA ALA A 12 14.40 11.26 -10.83
C ALA A 12 13.48 11.88 -11.88
N ALA A 13 13.60 11.46 -13.14
CA ALA A 13 12.70 11.93 -14.20
C ALA A 13 11.25 11.58 -13.82
N THR A 14 10.39 12.59 -13.74
CA THR A 14 8.94 12.44 -13.63
C THR A 14 8.36 12.71 -15.00
N ASP A 15 8.27 11.70 -15.84
CA ASP A 15 7.46 11.84 -17.05
C ASP A 15 6.01 11.55 -16.64
N ASN A 16 5.21 12.61 -16.52
CA ASN A 16 3.80 12.54 -16.12
C ASN A 16 2.87 12.14 -17.27
N ASP A 17 3.38 11.76 -18.44
CA ASP A 17 2.57 11.58 -19.64
C ASP A 17 2.77 10.23 -20.33
N ILE A 18 2.69 9.14 -19.56
CA ILE A 18 2.32 7.87 -20.18
C ILE A 18 1.25 7.15 -19.35
N ASN A 19 -0.01 7.46 -19.66
CA ASN A 19 -1.08 6.47 -19.65
C ASN A 19 -0.65 5.33 -20.60
N GLU A 20 0.27 4.45 -20.16
CA GLU A 20 0.84 3.38 -21.01
C GLU A 20 -0.22 2.38 -21.48
N GLY A 21 -1.34 2.29 -20.76
CA GLY A 21 -2.50 1.48 -21.15
C GLY A 21 -3.08 1.82 -22.53
N TYR A 22 -2.79 3.00 -23.10
CA TYR A 22 -3.30 3.40 -24.41
C TYR A 22 -2.24 3.39 -25.54
N LYS A 23 -0.96 3.12 -25.25
CA LYS A 23 0.10 3.25 -26.27
C LYS A 23 0.30 1.98 -27.11
N TYR A 24 -0.14 0.82 -26.62
CA TYR A 24 0.07 -0.47 -27.27
C TYR A 24 -1.20 -1.35 -27.20
N THR A 25 -2.04 -1.28 -28.24
CA THR A 25 -3.17 -2.21 -28.42
C THR A 25 -2.65 -3.64 -28.59
N ASN A 26 -3.25 -4.62 -27.90
CA ASN A 26 -2.84 -6.04 -27.91
C ASN A 26 -1.40 -6.27 -27.38
N ALA A 27 -1.03 -5.55 -26.33
CA ALA A 27 0.28 -5.71 -25.69
C ALA A 27 0.15 -6.12 -24.22
N ILE A 28 1.18 -6.84 -23.77
CA ILE A 28 1.41 -7.13 -22.37
C ILE A 28 2.44 -6.10 -21.86
N LEU A 29 2.03 -5.28 -20.90
CA LEU A 29 2.93 -4.37 -20.20
C LEU A 29 3.32 -5.02 -18.88
N GLN A 30 4.63 -5.10 -18.62
CA GLN A 30 5.14 -5.66 -17.38
C GLN A 30 6.21 -4.76 -16.79
N LYS A 31 6.04 -4.41 -15.52
CA LYS A 31 7.01 -3.71 -14.69
C LYS A 31 7.29 -4.59 -13.49
N ASN A 32 8.56 -4.76 -13.13
CA ASN A 32 8.96 -5.47 -11.92
C ASN A 32 10.15 -4.73 -11.33
N THR A 33 9.91 -3.96 -10.28
CA THR A 33 10.92 -3.18 -9.59
C THR A 33 11.26 -3.91 -8.31
N THR A 34 12.55 -4.23 -8.13
CA THR A 34 13.06 -4.82 -6.90
C THR A 34 14.11 -3.92 -6.28
N PHE A 35 14.16 -3.89 -4.95
CA PHE A 35 15.21 -3.19 -4.21
C PHE A 35 15.55 -3.99 -2.97
N ASP A 36 16.85 -4.17 -2.76
CA ASP A 36 17.41 -4.85 -1.60
C ASP A 36 18.38 -3.90 -0.91
N PHE A 37 18.22 -3.74 0.39
CA PHE A 37 19.07 -2.91 1.24
C PHE A 37 19.45 -3.69 2.49
N GLU A 38 20.75 -3.77 2.72
CA GLU A 38 21.36 -4.35 3.90
C GLU A 38 22.27 -3.31 4.54
N GLN A 39 22.12 -3.13 5.84
CA GLN A 39 22.93 -2.19 6.61
C GLN A 39 23.31 -2.79 7.95
N SER A 40 24.57 -2.57 8.33
CA SER A 40 25.08 -2.79 9.68
C SER A 40 25.81 -1.52 10.12
N VAL A 41 25.43 -0.96 11.27
CA VAL A 41 26.00 0.27 11.82
C VAL A 41 26.28 0.05 13.30
N GLN A 42 27.53 0.25 13.68
CA GLN A 42 27.97 0.24 15.07
C GLN A 42 28.75 1.50 15.38
N GLY A 43 28.46 2.15 16.51
CA GLY A 43 29.25 3.29 16.94
C GLY A 43 28.69 4.00 18.16
N ASN A 44 29.41 5.06 18.56
CA ASN A 44 28.99 5.98 19.60
C ASN A 44 28.84 7.38 19.00
N GLY A 45 27.71 8.03 19.24
CA GLY A 45 27.46 9.35 18.70
C GLY A 45 26.01 9.76 18.76
N TYR A 46 25.64 10.61 17.82
CA TYR A 46 24.26 10.90 17.49
C TYR A 46 23.91 10.18 16.21
N PHE A 47 22.68 9.71 16.13
CA PHE A 47 22.18 9.15 14.91
C PHE A 47 20.78 9.68 14.65
N MET A 48 20.45 9.72 13.37
CA MET A 48 19.09 9.83 12.89
C MET A 48 19.01 9.00 11.62
N THR A 49 18.02 8.11 11.58
CA THR A 49 17.74 7.27 10.42
C THR A 49 16.33 7.57 9.92
N TYR A 50 16.18 7.48 8.62
CA TYR A 50 14.89 7.64 7.96
C TYR A 50 14.83 6.70 6.77
N ILE A 51 13.95 5.71 6.85
CA ILE A 51 13.69 4.75 5.78
C ILE A 51 12.23 4.91 5.37
N TYR A 52 12.00 5.09 4.07
CA TYR A 52 10.67 5.09 3.48
C TYR A 52 10.69 4.25 2.22
N ALA A 53 9.80 3.26 2.19
CA ALA A 53 9.64 2.34 1.07
C ALA A 53 8.16 2.25 0.71
N LYS A 54 7.84 2.26 -0.58
CA LYS A 54 6.49 2.12 -1.12
C LYS A 54 6.53 1.22 -2.36
N ALA A 55 5.67 0.22 -2.40
CA ALA A 55 5.43 -0.67 -3.54
C ALA A 55 3.91 -0.78 -3.72
N GLY A 56 3.40 -0.31 -4.87
CA GLY A 56 1.97 -0.06 -5.10
C GLY A 56 1.24 0.49 -3.86
N ASN A 57 0.31 -0.31 -3.32
CA ASN A 57 -0.53 0.07 -2.17
C ASN A 57 0.07 -0.29 -0.81
N THR A 58 1.32 -0.71 -0.75
CA THR A 58 2.02 -1.06 0.48
C THR A 58 3.08 -0.01 0.79
N ALA A 59 3.22 0.36 2.06
CA ALA A 59 4.24 1.31 2.48
C ALA A 59 4.78 0.98 3.87
N VAL A 60 6.09 1.16 4.01
CA VAL A 60 6.82 1.08 5.28
C VAL A 60 7.56 2.39 5.50
N LYS A 61 7.50 2.91 6.73
CA LYS A 61 8.25 4.09 7.16
C LYS A 61 8.86 3.78 8.52
N ASN A 62 10.19 3.83 8.60
CA ASN A 62 10.93 3.73 9.85
C ASN A 62 11.71 5.03 10.07
N TYR A 63 11.74 5.48 11.31
CA TYR A 63 12.47 6.67 11.75
C TYR A 63 13.04 6.43 13.12
N ALA A 64 14.34 6.63 13.30
CA ALA A 64 15.00 6.54 14.59
C ALA A 64 15.86 7.77 14.85
N HIS A 65 16.02 8.15 16.12
CA HIS A 65 17.07 9.07 16.55
C HIS A 65 17.48 8.81 18.01
N GLY A 66 18.68 9.27 18.36
CA GLY A 66 19.16 9.20 19.73
C GLY A 66 20.60 9.67 19.86
N SER A 67 21.09 9.64 21.10
CA SER A 67 22.50 9.84 21.43
C SER A 67 23.01 8.74 22.34
N GLY A 68 24.23 8.25 22.10
CA GLY A 68 24.85 7.21 22.90
C GLY A 68 25.48 6.13 22.03
N SER A 69 25.36 4.87 22.43
CA SER A 69 25.84 3.71 21.66
C SER A 69 24.71 3.13 20.81
N LEU A 70 25.03 2.79 19.56
CA LEU A 70 24.13 2.12 18.61
C LEU A 70 24.85 0.87 18.07
N ASN A 71 24.14 -0.24 18.06
CA ASN A 71 24.41 -1.39 17.21
C ASN A 71 23.12 -1.73 16.47
N SER A 72 23.12 -1.62 15.14
CA SER A 72 21.91 -1.79 14.33
C SER A 72 22.22 -2.59 13.08
N GLU A 73 21.38 -3.58 12.82
CA GLU A 73 21.31 -4.31 11.57
C GLU A 73 19.92 -4.12 10.97
N SER A 74 19.84 -3.78 9.69
CA SER A 74 18.58 -3.66 8.98
C SER A 74 18.62 -4.30 7.61
N LEU A 75 17.51 -4.93 7.24
CA LEU A 75 17.25 -5.52 5.94
C LEU A 75 15.93 -4.97 5.43
N LEU A 76 15.93 -4.41 4.23
CA LEU A 76 14.72 -4.01 3.51
C LEU A 76 14.73 -4.67 2.14
N THR A 77 13.70 -5.47 1.86
CA THR A 77 13.43 -5.98 0.51
C THR A 77 12.11 -5.41 0.02
N LEU A 78 12.09 -5.05 -1.26
CA LEU A 78 10.94 -4.46 -1.91
C LEU A 78 10.73 -5.11 -3.27
N GLN A 79 9.48 -5.41 -3.60
CA GLN A 79 9.03 -5.82 -4.92
C GLN A 79 7.73 -5.09 -5.28
N ASP A 80 7.73 -4.46 -6.45
CA ASP A 80 6.61 -3.74 -7.06
C ASP A 80 6.43 -4.28 -8.48
N MET A 81 5.44 -5.16 -8.67
CA MET A 81 5.18 -5.83 -9.94
C MET A 81 3.79 -5.51 -10.47
N ASP A 82 3.77 -5.02 -11.70
CA ASP A 82 2.56 -4.78 -12.48
C ASP A 82 2.62 -5.60 -13.76
N ARG A 83 1.52 -6.27 -14.10
CA ARG A 83 1.34 -6.93 -15.40
C ARG A 83 -0.05 -6.62 -15.94
N LEU A 84 -0.11 -5.81 -16.98
CA LEU A 84 -1.35 -5.38 -17.63
C LEU A 84 -1.54 -6.06 -18.97
N THR A 85 -2.77 -6.47 -19.29
CA THR A 85 -3.04 -7.29 -20.50
C THR A 85 -4.25 -6.79 -21.30
N HIS A 86 -4.21 -5.57 -21.82
CA HIS A 86 -5.34 -4.99 -22.57
C HIS A 86 -5.33 -5.38 -24.07
N ASP A 87 -5.79 -6.60 -24.38
CA ASP A 87 -6.08 -7.03 -25.76
C ASP A 87 -7.48 -6.58 -26.18
N ALA A 88 -7.61 -6.05 -27.40
CA ALA A 88 -8.88 -5.58 -27.95
C ALA A 88 -9.85 -6.73 -28.31
N ASN A 89 -9.36 -7.96 -28.43
CA ASN A 89 -10.13 -9.13 -28.87
C ASN A 89 -10.05 -10.32 -27.90
N ALA A 90 -9.47 -10.14 -26.71
CA ALA A 90 -9.36 -11.20 -25.71
C ALA A 90 -9.63 -10.65 -24.30
N ASP A 91 -10.00 -11.57 -23.41
CA ASP A 91 -10.18 -11.26 -22.00
C ASP A 91 -8.86 -10.79 -21.40
N TYR A 92 -8.86 -9.59 -20.80
CA TYR A 92 -7.75 -9.09 -20.03
C TYR A 92 -7.75 -9.63 -18.59
N ASN A 93 -6.56 -9.72 -18.01
CA ASN A 93 -6.30 -9.95 -16.60
C ASN A 93 -5.11 -9.09 -16.14
N ASP A 94 -5.42 -7.99 -15.47
CA ASP A 94 -4.41 -7.15 -14.85
C ASP A 94 -4.01 -7.73 -13.49
N TYR A 95 -2.71 -7.91 -13.28
CA TYR A 95 -2.13 -8.53 -12.10
C TYR A 95 -1.15 -7.56 -11.44
N TYR A 96 -1.32 -7.36 -10.15
CA TYR A 96 -0.46 -6.53 -9.33
C TYR A 96 0.03 -7.33 -8.12
N GLN A 97 1.32 -7.23 -7.84
CA GLN A 97 1.95 -7.85 -6.69
C GLN A 97 2.93 -6.88 -6.04
N ASN A 98 2.64 -6.53 -4.80
CA ASN A 98 3.42 -5.60 -4.00
C ASN A 98 3.90 -6.31 -2.74
N CYS A 99 5.18 -6.22 -2.43
CA CYS A 99 5.76 -6.84 -1.25
C CYS A 99 6.84 -5.91 -0.67
N ILE A 100 6.77 -5.66 0.63
CA ILE A 100 7.85 -5.05 1.39
C ILE A 100 8.09 -5.93 2.62
N GLU A 101 9.34 -6.33 2.82
CA GLU A 101 9.81 -6.96 4.06
C GLU A 101 10.86 -6.06 4.68
N PHE A 102 10.67 -5.72 5.96
CA PHE A 102 11.61 -4.91 6.72
C PHE A 102 11.94 -5.63 8.01
N LYS A 103 13.23 -5.89 8.22
CA LYS A 103 13.76 -6.46 9.46
C LYS A 103 14.75 -5.51 10.07
N GLU A 104 14.71 -5.41 11.38
CA GLU A 104 15.63 -4.61 12.16
C GLU A 104 15.95 -5.33 13.45
N ASP A 105 17.24 -5.45 13.75
CA ASP A 105 17.77 -5.86 15.04
C ASP A 105 18.61 -4.69 15.54
N VAL A 106 18.21 -4.11 16.67
CA VAL A 106 18.83 -2.91 17.19
C VAL A 106 19.01 -2.97 18.69
N SER A 107 20.22 -2.62 19.13
CA SER A 107 20.58 -2.44 20.52
C SER A 107 21.14 -1.02 20.71
N MET A 108 20.46 -0.23 21.53
CA MET A 108 20.76 1.18 21.77
C MET A 108 20.84 1.45 23.27
N VAL A 109 21.82 2.23 23.67
CA VAL A 109 21.94 2.75 25.04
C VAL A 109 22.19 4.24 24.99
N TYR A 110 21.32 4.98 25.65
CA TYR A 110 21.42 6.42 25.76
C TYR A 110 22.67 6.83 26.53
N ALA A 111 23.40 7.80 25.99
CA ALA A 111 24.38 8.56 26.75
C ALA A 111 24.40 10.02 26.26
N PRO A 112 24.52 11.00 27.18
CA PRO A 112 24.82 12.37 26.79
C PRO A 112 26.14 12.42 26.04
N MET A 113 26.20 13.24 24.99
CA MET A 113 27.38 13.39 24.16
C MET A 113 27.72 14.87 24.03
N ARG A 114 29.01 15.16 23.77
CA ARG A 114 29.53 16.52 23.59
C ARG A 114 30.18 16.68 22.22
N ILE A 115 29.82 17.72 21.48
CA ILE A 115 30.45 18.04 20.20
C ILE A 115 31.12 19.41 20.29
N ALA A 116 32.43 19.45 20.03
CA ALA A 116 33.12 20.69 19.68
C ALA A 116 32.93 20.95 18.19
N VAL A 117 32.34 22.09 17.82
CA VAL A 117 32.07 22.44 16.41
C VAL A 117 32.94 23.61 16.00
N GLY A 118 33.69 23.46 14.90
CA GLY A 118 34.46 24.53 14.28
C GLY A 118 35.65 25.02 15.12
N THR A 119 35.94 26.32 15.02
CA THR A 119 37.00 27.00 15.78
C THR A 119 36.40 28.11 16.66
N GLY A 120 37.17 28.58 17.65
CA GLY A 120 36.73 29.68 18.53
C GLY A 120 35.85 29.21 19.69
N TYR A 121 34.77 29.95 19.97
CA TYR A 121 33.97 29.78 21.20
C TYR A 121 33.42 28.36 21.37
N TYR A 122 32.91 27.73 20.30
CA TYR A 122 32.34 26.37 20.33
C TYR A 122 33.38 25.24 20.24
N ALA A 123 34.65 25.57 19.99
CA ALA A 123 35.76 24.64 20.20
C ALA A 123 36.17 24.58 21.69
N ALA A 124 36.07 25.70 22.40
CA ALA A 124 36.35 25.79 23.83
C ALA A 124 35.14 25.48 24.73
N ASN A 125 33.91 25.59 24.19
CA ASN A 125 32.64 25.30 24.87
C ASN A 125 31.83 24.32 24.02
N PRO A 126 32.08 23.01 24.15
CA PRO A 126 31.37 21.98 23.40
C PRO A 126 29.87 22.05 23.65
N LEU A 127 29.08 21.73 22.64
CA LEU A 127 27.63 21.61 22.75
C LEU A 127 27.29 20.28 23.41
N ASP A 128 26.57 20.36 24.53
CA ASP A 128 25.93 19.20 25.15
C ASP A 128 24.70 18.80 24.33
N TYR A 129 24.58 17.51 24.02
CA TYR A 129 23.38 16.97 23.43
C TYR A 129 23.00 15.68 24.13
N SER A 130 21.77 15.68 24.60
CA SER A 130 21.12 14.66 25.40
C SER A 130 19.78 14.34 24.73
N SER A 131 19.80 13.52 23.68
CA SER A 131 18.56 13.04 23.05
C SER A 131 18.32 11.62 23.52
N LEU A 132 17.23 11.45 24.25
CA LEU A 132 16.73 10.12 24.55
C LEU A 132 16.39 9.38 23.25
N LEU A 133 16.32 8.05 23.35
CA LEU A 133 16.08 7.20 22.21
C LEU A 133 14.63 7.32 21.77
N LYS A 134 14.44 7.47 20.47
CA LYS A 134 13.14 7.41 19.83
C LYS A 134 13.22 6.59 18.56
N GLU A 135 12.25 5.73 18.38
CA GLU A 135 12.03 5.02 17.14
C GLU A 135 10.53 4.95 16.81
N LYS A 136 10.20 5.03 15.53
CA LYS A 136 8.82 4.99 15.04
C LYS A 136 8.76 4.24 13.72
N THR A 137 7.99 3.17 13.71
CA THR A 137 7.77 2.33 12.52
C THR A 137 6.29 2.22 12.17
N TRP A 138 5.96 2.60 10.94
CA TRP A 138 4.60 2.60 10.38
C TRP A 138 4.55 1.68 9.17
N VAL A 139 3.52 0.84 9.13
CA VAL A 139 3.22 -0.05 8.02
C VAL A 139 1.79 0.19 7.58
N LYS A 140 1.58 0.27 6.28
CA LYS A 140 0.26 0.47 5.69
C LYS A 140 0.07 -0.44 4.49
N ASN A 141 -1.11 -1.03 4.39
CA ASN A 141 -1.63 -1.55 3.13
C ASN A 141 -2.93 -0.80 2.81
N TYR A 142 -2.84 0.16 1.89
CA TYR A 142 -3.91 1.10 1.60
C TYR A 142 -5.14 0.41 1.01
N ARG A 143 -4.97 -0.58 0.13
CA ARG A 143 -6.09 -1.32 -0.47
C ARG A 143 -6.74 -2.27 0.54
N ALA A 144 -5.94 -2.92 1.37
CA ALA A 144 -6.46 -3.77 2.44
C ALA A 144 -7.09 -2.98 3.60
N GLY A 145 -6.84 -1.66 3.67
CA GLY A 145 -7.31 -0.81 4.76
C GLY A 145 -6.65 -1.14 6.10
N THR A 146 -5.42 -1.66 6.08
CA THR A 146 -4.69 -2.07 7.28
C THR A 146 -3.58 -1.07 7.61
N SER A 147 -3.31 -0.88 8.90
CA SER A 147 -2.07 -0.27 9.35
C SER A 147 -1.59 -0.81 10.69
N MET A 148 -0.28 -0.90 10.85
CA MET A 148 0.38 -1.23 12.12
C MET A 148 1.39 -0.13 12.45
N HIS A 149 1.44 0.24 13.73
CA HIS A 149 2.29 1.29 14.27
C HIS A 149 3.01 0.74 15.50
N HIS A 150 4.32 0.92 15.54
CA HIS A 150 5.14 0.74 16.72
C HIS A 150 5.97 2.01 16.94
N GLU A 151 6.02 2.51 18.17
CA GLU A 151 6.79 3.69 18.53
C GLU A 151 7.35 3.55 19.94
N VAL A 152 8.66 3.76 20.08
CA VAL A 152 9.34 3.90 21.36
C VAL A 152 9.81 5.34 21.48
N GLU A 153 9.56 5.98 22.62
CA GLU A 153 10.01 7.35 22.91
C GLU A 153 10.68 7.42 24.28
N TYR A 154 11.60 8.37 24.40
CA TYR A 154 12.25 8.75 25.66
C TYR A 154 13.02 7.61 26.36
N ALA A 155 13.34 6.52 25.66
CA ALA A 155 13.99 5.36 26.27
C ALA A 155 15.48 5.64 26.57
N HIS A 156 15.97 5.04 27.65
CA HIS A 156 17.37 5.06 28.04
C HIS A 156 18.14 3.85 27.52
N ALA A 157 17.47 2.73 27.30
CA ALA A 157 18.00 1.61 26.53
C ALA A 157 16.85 0.95 25.76
N LEU A 158 17.16 0.47 24.56
CA LEU A 158 16.24 -0.28 23.71
C LEU A 158 17.02 -1.40 23.04
N ASP A 159 16.63 -2.63 23.32
CA ASP A 159 17.03 -3.82 22.57
C ASP A 159 15.78 -4.33 21.85
N LYS A 160 15.80 -4.47 20.53
CA LYS A 160 14.58 -4.68 19.75
C LYS A 160 14.87 -5.44 18.47
N GLU A 161 14.15 -6.54 18.31
CA GLU A 161 13.97 -7.25 17.06
C GLU A 161 12.59 -6.93 16.48
N LEU A 162 12.56 -6.39 15.26
CA LEU A 162 11.35 -6.02 14.54
C LEU A 162 11.36 -6.71 13.18
N ASN A 163 10.27 -7.40 12.86
CA ASN A 163 10.05 -7.99 11.54
C ASN A 163 8.69 -7.56 11.01
N ILE A 164 8.69 -7.03 9.79
CA ILE A 164 7.51 -6.52 9.12
C ILE A 164 7.41 -7.17 7.76
N VAL A 165 6.21 -7.65 7.45
CA VAL A 165 5.89 -8.19 6.14
C VAL A 165 4.57 -7.60 5.69
N VAL A 166 4.60 -6.81 4.62
CA VAL A 166 3.39 -6.29 3.98
C VAL A 166 3.34 -6.75 2.54
N LYS A 167 2.24 -7.40 2.16
CA LYS A 167 2.03 -7.94 0.83
C LYS A 167 0.65 -7.59 0.32
N GLU A 168 0.53 -7.40 -0.98
CA GLU A 168 -0.72 -7.30 -1.68
C GLU A 168 -0.61 -8.08 -2.99
N VAL A 169 -1.59 -8.92 -3.27
CA VAL A 169 -1.81 -9.48 -4.60
C VAL A 169 -3.21 -9.08 -5.05
N PHE A 170 -3.32 -8.55 -6.26
CA PHE A 170 -4.57 -8.06 -6.83
C PHE A 170 -4.71 -8.48 -8.29
N ASN A 171 -5.91 -8.93 -8.66
CA ASN A 171 -6.27 -9.31 -10.02
C ASN A 171 -7.55 -8.60 -10.44
N LYS A 172 -7.62 -8.19 -11.70
CA LYS A 172 -8.80 -7.60 -12.32
C LYS A 172 -9.00 -8.16 -13.73
N THR A 173 -10.16 -8.75 -13.98
CA THR A 173 -10.48 -9.42 -15.25
C THR A 173 -11.43 -8.61 -16.15
N TYR A 174 -11.59 -9.08 -17.39
CA TYR A 174 -12.49 -8.52 -18.42
C TYR A 174 -13.97 -8.54 -18.02
N ASP A 175 -14.50 -9.70 -17.59
CA ASP A 175 -15.86 -9.83 -17.06
C ASP A 175 -15.83 -9.49 -15.57
N PRO A 176 -16.06 -8.22 -15.19
CA PRO A 176 -15.23 -7.55 -14.19
C PRO A 176 -15.27 -8.26 -12.83
N GLU A 177 -14.30 -9.14 -12.64
CA GLU A 177 -14.03 -9.81 -11.39
C GLU A 177 -12.75 -9.24 -10.82
N ILE A 178 -12.87 -8.66 -9.63
CA ILE A 178 -11.77 -8.12 -8.87
C ILE A 178 -11.56 -9.02 -7.68
N PHE A 179 -10.34 -9.50 -7.48
CA PHE A 179 -10.01 -10.31 -6.31
C PHE A 179 -8.57 -10.11 -5.90
N GLY A 180 -8.33 -10.24 -4.60
CA GLY A 180 -7.01 -10.08 -4.05
C GLY A 180 -6.94 -10.43 -2.58
N ILE A 181 -5.72 -10.35 -2.08
CA ILE A 181 -5.40 -10.60 -0.68
C ILE A 181 -4.38 -9.56 -0.23
N GLY A 182 -4.75 -8.83 0.82
CA GLY A 182 -3.83 -8.01 1.59
C GLY A 182 -3.31 -8.78 2.79
N TYR A 183 -1.99 -8.75 2.99
CA TYR A 183 -1.32 -9.32 4.14
C TYR A 183 -0.50 -8.24 4.83
N THR A 184 -0.63 -8.11 6.15
CA THR A 184 0.18 -7.18 6.95
C THR A 184 0.54 -7.86 8.25
N GLN A 185 1.82 -8.03 8.50
CA GLN A 185 2.36 -8.63 9.70
C GLN A 185 3.42 -7.73 10.33
N MET A 186 3.41 -7.67 11.65
CA MET A 186 4.45 -7.04 12.46
C MET A 186 4.71 -7.94 13.67
N THR A 187 5.97 -8.34 13.81
CA THR A 187 6.49 -9.08 14.96
C THR A 187 7.47 -8.18 15.69
N ILE A 188 7.29 -8.05 17.00
CA ILE A 188 8.09 -7.22 17.90
C ILE A 188 8.57 -8.10 19.03
N ASN A 189 9.85 -8.04 19.34
CA ASN A 189 10.45 -8.56 20.55
C ASN A 189 11.40 -7.47 21.07
N GLU A 190 11.04 -6.82 22.17
CA GLU A 190 11.78 -5.66 22.67
C GLU A 190 11.94 -5.63 24.19
N ASP A 191 13.09 -5.14 24.63
CA ASP A 191 13.40 -4.76 25.99
C ASP A 191 13.65 -3.24 26.03
N MET A 192 12.72 -2.52 26.64
CA MET A 192 12.79 -1.08 26.82
C MET A 192 13.10 -0.75 28.28
N THR A 193 14.07 0.15 28.51
CA THR A 193 14.39 0.68 29.85
C THR A 193 14.05 2.16 29.96
N ASP A 194 13.22 2.50 30.96
CA ASP A 194 12.80 3.86 31.29
C ASP A 194 12.39 4.69 30.06
N GLY A 195 11.33 4.24 29.38
CA GLY A 195 10.78 4.86 28.18
C GLY A 195 9.27 4.69 28.05
N LYS A 196 8.74 5.11 26.91
CA LYS A 196 7.35 4.90 26.51
C LYS A 196 7.31 4.06 25.23
N ALA A 197 6.54 2.97 25.22
CA ALA A 197 6.23 2.22 24.00
C ALA A 197 4.75 2.36 23.65
N HIS A 198 4.43 2.51 22.38
CA HIS A 198 3.08 2.56 21.83
C HIS A 198 2.95 1.58 20.67
N ILE A 199 1.92 0.75 20.70
CA ILE A 199 1.59 -0.22 19.66
C ILE A 199 0.16 0.03 19.20
N GLY A 200 0.01 0.27 17.91
CA GLY A 200 -1.27 0.53 17.26
C GLY A 200 -1.55 -0.45 16.13
N VAL A 201 -2.76 -0.97 16.05
CA VAL A 201 -3.25 -1.76 14.92
C VAL A 201 -4.61 -1.24 14.47
N LEU A 202 -4.79 -1.07 13.17
CA LEU A 202 -6.02 -0.57 12.58
C LEU A 202 -6.40 -1.41 11.35
N GLN A 203 -7.66 -1.82 11.30
CA GLN A 203 -8.29 -2.48 10.16
C GLN A 203 -9.58 -1.74 9.82
N ALA A 204 -9.79 -1.36 8.56
CA ALA A 204 -11.06 -0.80 8.12
C ALA A 204 -12.19 -1.85 8.09
N ALA A 205 -13.42 -1.41 8.39
CA ALA A 205 -14.62 -2.22 8.16
C ALA A 205 -15.13 -2.18 6.71
N ASP A 206 -14.77 -1.13 5.97
CA ASP A 206 -15.16 -0.96 4.58
C ASP A 206 -14.33 -1.85 3.64
N ASN A 207 -14.95 -2.35 2.57
CA ASN A 207 -14.26 -3.05 1.50
C ASN A 207 -13.82 -2.06 0.40
N TYR A 208 -12.52 -2.04 0.10
CA TYR A 208 -11.93 -1.17 -0.92
C TYR A 208 -11.69 -1.86 -2.27
N ALA A 209 -12.16 -3.10 -2.45
CA ALA A 209 -12.02 -3.84 -3.71
C ALA A 209 -12.68 -3.14 -4.91
N SER A 210 -13.66 -2.26 -4.69
CA SER A 210 -14.39 -1.54 -5.74
C SER A 210 -13.82 -0.17 -6.09
N LEU A 211 -12.76 0.28 -5.41
CA LEU A 211 -12.11 1.54 -5.77
C LEU A 211 -11.20 1.30 -6.98
N ASP A 212 -11.35 2.14 -8.01
CA ASP A 212 -10.61 2.05 -9.28
C ASP A 212 -9.10 1.91 -9.08
N ASP A 213 -8.45 1.29 -10.07
CA ASP A 213 -6.99 1.12 -10.15
C ASP A 213 -6.30 2.49 -10.20
N GLY A 214 -5.95 2.97 -9.02
CA GLY A 214 -5.19 4.19 -8.84
C GLY A 214 -4.42 4.06 -7.54
N ASP A 215 -3.21 4.61 -7.53
CA ASP A 215 -2.44 4.80 -6.32
C ASP A 215 -3.34 5.44 -5.25
N PHE A 216 -3.64 4.69 -4.18
CA PHE A 216 -4.37 5.17 -3.01
C PHE A 216 -3.47 6.14 -2.23
N THR A 217 -3.16 7.28 -2.85
CA THR A 217 -2.56 8.41 -2.15
C THR A 217 -3.56 8.97 -1.15
N ALA A 218 -3.06 9.64 -0.11
CA ALA A 218 -3.90 10.31 0.88
C ALA A 218 -4.87 11.34 0.26
N GLU A 219 -4.63 11.78 -0.98
CA GLU A 219 -5.50 12.69 -1.74
C GLU A 219 -6.62 11.98 -2.52
N ASN A 220 -6.40 10.74 -2.99
CA ASN A 220 -7.38 9.97 -3.78
C ASN A 220 -8.32 9.10 -2.94
N LEU A 221 -7.95 8.77 -1.71
CA LEU A 221 -8.90 8.26 -0.71
C LEU A 221 -9.84 9.41 -0.37
N ALA A 222 -10.99 9.47 -1.07
CA ALA A 222 -12.07 10.38 -0.73
C ALA A 222 -12.20 10.42 0.79
N ILE A 223 -12.00 11.61 1.37
CA ILE A 223 -11.80 11.96 2.79
C ILE A 223 -12.84 11.36 3.78
N ARG A 224 -13.80 10.58 3.27
CA ARG A 224 -14.90 9.89 3.94
C ARG A 224 -14.67 8.39 4.23
N LYS A 225 -13.67 7.72 3.66
CA LYS A 225 -13.43 6.26 3.85
C LYS A 225 -12.05 5.93 4.44
N THR A 226 -11.68 6.57 5.54
CA THR A 226 -10.45 6.21 6.28
C THR A 226 -10.79 5.14 7.31
N ALA A 227 -9.94 4.13 7.51
CA ALA A 227 -10.11 3.12 8.55
C ALA A 227 -10.40 3.73 9.95
N TRP A 228 -9.82 4.89 10.25
CA TRP A 228 -10.07 5.68 11.47
C TRP A 228 -11.52 6.12 11.70
N ARG A 229 -12.34 6.26 10.65
CA ARG A 229 -13.75 6.68 10.78
C ARG A 229 -14.70 5.50 10.98
N ASN A 230 -14.31 4.32 10.49
CA ASN A 230 -15.11 3.10 10.55
C ASN A 230 -14.18 1.88 10.69
N PRO A 231 -13.55 1.69 11.87
CA PRO A 231 -12.64 0.57 12.09
C PRO A 231 -13.44 -0.72 12.33
N ALA A 232 -12.96 -1.82 11.74
CA ALA A 232 -13.34 -3.16 12.15
C ALA A 232 -12.50 -3.65 13.34
N ILE A 233 -11.21 -3.26 13.36
CA ILE A 233 -10.27 -3.55 14.45
C ILE A 233 -9.50 -2.27 14.74
N GLU A 234 -9.45 -1.90 16.02
CA GLU A 234 -8.62 -0.82 16.55
C GLU A 234 -7.98 -1.34 17.84
N ILE A 235 -6.65 -1.41 17.86
CA ILE A 235 -5.85 -1.75 19.03
C ILE A 235 -4.92 -0.58 19.28
N ASP A 236 -4.91 -0.10 20.51
CA ASP A 236 -4.02 0.97 20.96
C ASP A 236 -3.54 0.60 22.37
N GLU A 237 -2.23 0.40 22.50
CA GLU A 237 -1.57 0.00 23.74
C GLU A 237 -0.41 0.96 24.02
N ASP A 238 -0.39 1.53 25.23
CA ASP A 238 0.70 2.37 25.74
C ASP A 238 1.34 1.71 26.98
N TYR A 239 2.67 1.64 26.99
CA TYR A 239 3.49 1.12 28.10
C TYR A 239 4.51 2.18 28.54
N TRP A 240 4.64 2.41 29.85
CA TRP A 240 5.44 3.51 30.42
C TRP A 240 6.33 3.01 31.56
N GLY A 241 7.65 2.96 31.34
CA GLY A 241 8.61 2.47 32.32
C GLY A 241 9.62 1.50 31.71
N THR A 242 9.87 0.39 32.39
CA THR A 242 10.76 -0.68 31.90
C THR A 242 9.92 -1.92 31.62
N TYR A 243 9.90 -2.35 30.36
CA TYR A 243 9.07 -3.45 29.89
C TYR A 243 9.82 -4.33 28.91
N HIS A 244 9.50 -5.62 28.98
CA HIS A 244 9.71 -6.57 27.92
C HIS A 244 8.39 -6.73 27.15
N ILE A 245 8.40 -6.55 25.84
CA ILE A 245 7.20 -6.62 24.99
C ILE A 245 7.46 -7.59 23.84
N GLU A 246 6.63 -8.64 23.78
CA GLU A 246 6.61 -9.61 22.69
C GLU A 246 5.22 -9.59 22.04
N LYS A 247 5.18 -9.33 20.73
CA LYS A 247 3.93 -9.26 19.95
C LYS A 247 4.13 -9.90 18.58
N ASN A 248 3.14 -10.67 18.14
CA ASN A 248 3.05 -11.17 16.78
C ASN A 248 1.65 -10.85 16.26
N MET A 249 1.56 -9.89 15.35
CA MET A 249 0.31 -9.34 14.85
C MET A 249 0.21 -9.61 13.37
N THR A 250 -0.89 -10.20 12.91
CA THR A 250 -1.13 -10.50 11.50
C THR A 250 -2.55 -10.11 11.11
N LEU A 251 -2.68 -9.41 9.99
CA LEU A 251 -3.95 -9.09 9.34
C LEU A 251 -3.93 -9.68 7.93
N GLU A 252 -4.92 -10.53 7.66
CA GLU A 252 -5.17 -11.11 6.34
C GLU A 252 -6.55 -10.63 5.88
N THR A 253 -6.58 -9.89 4.76
CA THR A 253 -7.80 -9.28 4.24
C THR A 253 -8.05 -9.77 2.81
N PRO A 254 -8.74 -10.92 2.64
CA PRO A 254 -9.19 -11.33 1.32
C PRO A 254 -10.37 -10.45 0.89
N TYR A 255 -10.39 -10.05 -0.38
CA TYR A 255 -11.50 -9.31 -0.93
C TYR A 255 -11.81 -9.77 -2.35
N ARG A 256 -13.09 -9.76 -2.70
CA ARG A 256 -13.61 -10.17 -4.01
C ARG A 256 -14.83 -9.36 -4.36
N LEU A 257 -14.90 -8.91 -5.61
CA LEU A 257 -16.05 -8.23 -6.20
C LEU A 257 -16.29 -8.85 -7.57
N VAL A 258 -17.52 -9.31 -7.80
CA VAL A 258 -17.95 -9.82 -9.11
C VAL A 258 -18.98 -8.84 -9.65
N GLN A 259 -18.58 -8.08 -10.67
CA GLN A 259 -19.47 -7.22 -11.44
C GLN A 259 -19.85 -7.99 -12.70
N LYS A 260 -21.12 -8.36 -12.79
CA LYS A 260 -21.64 -8.97 -14.01
C LYS A 260 -22.05 -7.83 -14.94
N ASN A 261 -21.42 -7.75 -16.11
CA ASN A 261 -21.98 -6.97 -17.20
C ASN A 261 -23.23 -7.71 -17.68
N GLU A 262 -24.29 -6.97 -17.95
CA GLU A 262 -25.44 -7.54 -18.64
C GLU A 262 -25.02 -7.75 -20.09
N ASP A 263 -25.08 -9.00 -20.55
CA ASP A 263 -24.81 -9.33 -21.95
C ASP A 263 -25.73 -8.47 -22.83
N TRP A 264 -25.14 -7.71 -23.75
CA TRP A 264 -25.91 -6.94 -24.73
C TRP A 264 -26.84 -7.90 -25.46
N LEU A 265 -28.14 -7.67 -25.30
CA LEU A 265 -29.23 -8.56 -25.71
C LEU A 265 -28.96 -9.25 -27.06
N PRO A 266 -29.07 -10.59 -27.14
CA PRO A 266 -29.39 -11.21 -28.42
C PRO A 266 -30.74 -10.65 -28.84
N CYS A 267 -30.86 -10.14 -30.07
CA CYS A 267 -32.06 -9.51 -30.64
C CYS A 267 -33.32 -10.41 -30.69
N CYS A 268 -33.37 -11.49 -29.92
CA CYS A 268 -34.46 -12.43 -29.83
C CYS A 268 -35.06 -12.60 -28.42
N PHE A 269 -34.63 -11.80 -27.44
CA PHE A 269 -35.12 -11.85 -26.06
C PHE A 269 -35.90 -10.59 -25.63
N GLY A 270 -36.78 -10.06 -26.50
CA GLY A 270 -37.71 -8.98 -26.12
C GLY A 270 -37.19 -7.54 -26.28
N GLY A 271 -35.96 -7.34 -26.76
CA GLY A 271 -35.43 -6.04 -27.17
C GLY A 271 -35.49 -4.96 -26.10
N PHE A 272 -35.96 -3.77 -26.45
CA PHE A 272 -36.05 -2.64 -25.51
C PHE A 272 -36.83 -2.98 -24.23
N ASP A 273 -37.84 -3.85 -24.29
CA ASP A 273 -38.69 -4.16 -23.14
C ASP A 273 -37.98 -5.01 -22.07
N SER A 274 -37.01 -5.85 -22.47
CA SER A 274 -36.23 -6.66 -21.52
C SER A 274 -35.06 -5.92 -20.88
N MET A 275 -34.80 -4.66 -21.28
CA MET A 275 -33.76 -3.82 -20.68
C MET A 275 -34.14 -3.35 -19.26
N THR A 276 -33.13 -3.14 -18.43
CA THR A 276 -33.29 -2.59 -17.08
C THR A 276 -33.72 -1.12 -17.10
N SER A 277 -34.20 -0.65 -15.94
CA SER A 277 -34.65 0.74 -15.79
C SER A 277 -33.51 1.76 -15.98
N ALA A 278 -32.27 1.39 -15.66
CA ALA A 278 -31.10 2.25 -15.83
C ALA A 278 -30.74 2.42 -17.32
N GLU A 279 -30.75 1.33 -18.09
CA GLU A 279 -30.43 1.34 -19.52
C GLU A 279 -31.50 2.11 -20.32
N LYS A 280 -32.79 1.87 -20.03
CA LYS A 280 -33.91 2.62 -20.64
C LYS A 280 -33.78 4.13 -20.42
N LYS A 281 -33.27 4.54 -19.26
CA LYS A 281 -33.06 5.95 -18.90
C LYS A 281 -31.90 6.59 -19.68
N TYR A 282 -30.88 5.83 -20.07
CA TYR A 282 -29.78 6.32 -20.90
C TYR A 282 -30.15 6.40 -22.38
N ILE A 283 -30.91 5.43 -22.88
CA ILE A 283 -31.26 5.31 -24.29
C ILE A 283 -32.49 6.16 -24.68
N LYS A 284 -33.23 6.68 -23.68
CA LYS A 284 -34.31 7.71 -23.66
C LYS A 284 -35.46 7.64 -24.68
N SER A 285 -35.31 7.00 -25.83
CA SER A 285 -36.31 6.90 -26.90
C SER A 285 -35.93 5.98 -28.07
N ALA A 286 -34.81 5.26 -28.05
CA ALA A 286 -34.39 4.42 -29.20
C ALA A 286 -35.14 3.08 -29.33
N THR A 287 -36.44 3.05 -28.99
CA THR A 287 -37.28 1.84 -29.06
C THR A 287 -37.30 1.23 -30.46
N GLY A 288 -37.23 2.05 -31.52
CA GLY A 288 -37.21 1.60 -32.91
C GLY A 288 -35.86 1.11 -33.43
N ILE A 289 -34.75 1.34 -32.72
CA ILE A 289 -33.42 0.80 -33.07
C ILE A 289 -33.27 -0.62 -32.48
N PHE A 290 -33.93 -0.86 -31.34
CA PHE A 290 -33.93 -2.13 -30.63
C PHE A 290 -35.24 -2.91 -30.82
N ASP A 291 -35.88 -2.77 -31.99
CA ASP A 291 -37.05 -3.55 -32.38
C ASP A 291 -36.63 -4.96 -32.78
N CYS A 292 -36.52 -5.80 -31.77
CA CYS A 292 -35.98 -7.15 -31.83
C CYS A 292 -36.99 -8.16 -32.40
N THR A 293 -37.53 -7.91 -33.59
CA THR A 293 -38.30 -8.92 -34.32
C THR A 293 -37.33 -9.94 -34.92
N CYS A 294 -37.20 -11.13 -34.29
CA CYS A 294 -36.43 -12.22 -34.88
C CYS A 294 -36.90 -12.50 -36.31
N PHE A 295 -35.96 -12.77 -37.22
CA PHE A 295 -36.29 -13.29 -38.54
C PHE A 295 -37.17 -14.54 -38.41
N LYS A 296 -38.42 -14.44 -38.84
CA LYS A 296 -39.27 -15.61 -39.06
C LYS A 296 -39.06 -16.05 -40.49
N ALA A 297 -38.55 -17.27 -40.68
CA ALA A 297 -38.47 -17.86 -42.00
C ALA A 297 -39.88 -17.83 -42.63
N PRO A 298 -40.04 -17.23 -43.82
CA PRO A 298 -41.33 -17.18 -44.46
C PRO A 298 -41.81 -18.61 -44.78
N THR A 299 -43.09 -18.89 -44.54
CA THR A 299 -43.70 -20.21 -44.79
C THR A 299 -43.69 -20.60 -46.27
N GLN A 300 -43.44 -19.65 -47.16
CA GLN A 300 -43.21 -19.87 -48.58
C GLN A 300 -41.94 -19.16 -49.00
N ALA A 301 -41.06 -19.87 -49.71
CA ALA A 301 -39.89 -19.27 -50.32
C ALA A 301 -40.33 -18.21 -51.35
N GLN A 302 -39.74 -17.02 -51.28
CA GLN A 302 -40.01 -15.92 -52.21
C GLN A 302 -39.67 -16.27 -53.67
N PHE A 303 -38.83 -17.30 -53.85
CA PHE A 303 -38.56 -17.96 -55.12
C PHE A 303 -38.94 -19.44 -54.99
N GLN A 304 -40.10 -19.81 -55.53
CA GLN A 304 -40.47 -21.22 -55.64
C GLN A 304 -39.54 -21.90 -56.65
N ARG A 305 -38.95 -23.04 -56.27
CA ARG A 305 -38.22 -23.88 -57.22
C ARG A 305 -39.24 -24.49 -58.18
N THR A 306 -39.29 -24.00 -59.41
CA THR A 306 -39.94 -24.69 -60.53
C THR A 306 -39.10 -25.90 -60.89
N TYR A 307 -39.68 -27.10 -60.78
CA TYR A 307 -39.11 -28.35 -61.29
C TYR A 307 -39.41 -28.50 -62.77
#